data_AF-A0A7Y1M8I3-F1
#
_entry.id   AF-A0A7Y1M8I3-F1
#
_cell.length_a   1.000
_cell.length_b   1.000
_cell.length_c   1.000
_cell.angle_alpha   90.00
_cell.angle_beta   90.00
_cell.angle_gamma   90.00
#
_symmetry.space_group_name_H-M   'P 1'
#
loop_
_entity.id
_entity.type
_entity.pdbx_description
1 polymer ?
#
loop_
_entity_poly.entity_id
_entity_poly.type
_entity_poly.pdbx_seq_one_letter_code
_entity_poly.pdbx_strand_id
1 'polypeptide(L)'
;MKRPPALTAECFHPTVLNKLIVDFETETVLIEGLSDLGTSIIDLKQLDLHEAPEEFLLKLFDPAHARLICGFRNRYMRLFS
;
A
#
# COMPACT_ATOMS: atom_id res chain seq x y z
N MET A 1 27.10 -23.30 -9.55
CA MET A 1 26.71 -22.25 -8.59
C MET A 1 25.20 -22.28 -8.44
N LYS A 2 24.67 -22.50 -7.23
CA LYS A 2 23.21 -22.46 -7.00
C LYS A 2 22.78 -20.99 -7.05
N ARG A 3 21.75 -20.66 -7.84
CA ARG A 3 21.16 -19.30 -7.85
C ARG A 3 20.66 -18.98 -6.43
N PRO A 4 20.87 -17.76 -5.92
CA PRO A 4 20.25 -17.35 -4.67
C PRO A 4 18.73 -17.51 -4.80
N PRO A 5 18.02 -17.92 -3.73
CA PRO A 5 16.58 -18.03 -3.77
C PRO A 5 16.01 -16.67 -4.19
N ALA A 6 15.10 -16.69 -5.17
CA ALA A 6 14.32 -15.52 -5.49
C ALA A 6 13.57 -15.14 -4.20
N LEU A 7 13.81 -13.94 -3.68
CA LEU A 7 12.92 -13.33 -2.71
C LEU A 7 11.56 -13.25 -3.40
N THR A 8 10.68 -14.20 -3.09
CA THR A 8 9.31 -14.17 -3.58
C THR A 8 8.64 -12.95 -2.95
N ALA A 9 7.73 -12.30 -3.67
CA ALA A 9 6.96 -11.15 -3.16
C ALA A 9 6.25 -11.46 -1.82
N GLU A 10 6.12 -12.74 -1.46
CA GLU A 10 5.69 -13.27 -0.17
C GLU A 10 6.52 -12.78 1.03
N CYS A 11 7.72 -12.27 0.80
CA CYS A 11 8.57 -11.74 1.87
C CYS A 11 8.17 -10.31 2.29
N PHE A 12 7.47 -9.54 1.46
CA PHE A 12 7.14 -8.14 1.75
C PHE A 12 5.64 -7.98 2.02
N HIS A 13 5.19 -8.51 3.16
CA HIS A 13 3.84 -8.30 3.66
C HIS A 13 3.88 -7.34 4.86
N PRO A 14 3.53 -6.05 4.72
CA PRO A 14 3.41 -5.17 5.84
C PRO A 14 2.32 -5.69 6.77
N THR A 15 2.73 -6.16 7.94
CA THR A 15 1.87 -6.71 8.98
C THR A 15 1.14 -5.64 9.77
N VAL A 16 1.52 -4.36 9.62
CA VAL A 16 0.95 -3.23 10.38
C VAL A 16 0.83 -2.00 9.47
N LEU A 17 -0.36 -1.38 9.46
CA LEU A 17 -0.51 0.01 9.01
C LEU A 17 0.03 0.95 10.09
N ASN A 18 1.05 1.73 9.76
CA ASN A 18 1.74 2.57 10.74
C ASN A 18 1.25 4.01 10.73
N LYS A 19 1.32 4.67 9.56
CA LYS A 19 0.97 6.08 9.44
C LYS A 19 0.33 6.43 8.10
N LEU A 20 -0.56 7.42 8.18
CA LEU A 20 -1.02 8.21 7.04
C LEU A 20 -0.08 9.42 6.92
N ILE A 21 0.47 9.65 5.74
CA ILE A 21 1.32 10.80 5.45
C ILE A 21 0.55 11.67 4.47
N VAL A 22 0.41 12.95 4.79
CA VAL A 22 -0.14 13.96 3.88
C VAL A 22 1.01 14.87 3.47
N ASP A 23 1.36 14.83 2.20
CA ASP A 23 2.35 15.72 1.61
C ASP A 23 1.61 16.83 0.86
N PHE A 24 1.67 18.04 1.42
CA PHE A 24 1.02 19.22 0.85
C PHE A 24 1.83 19.84 -0.30
N GLU A 25 3.14 19.59 -0.39
CA GLU A 25 3.97 20.11 -1.47
C GLU A 25 3.66 19.38 -2.78
N THR A 26 3.52 18.05 -2.71
CA THR A 26 3.17 17.20 -3.86
C THR A 26 1.67 16.91 -3.97
N GLU A 27 0.87 17.44 -3.04
CA GLU A 27 -0.56 17.19 -2.92
C GLU A 27 -0.90 15.69 -2.90
N THR A 28 -0.09 14.87 -2.22
CA THR A 28 -0.26 13.41 -2.16
C THR A 28 -0.68 12.94 -0.77
N VAL A 29 -1.42 11.82 -0.76
CA VAL A 29 -1.74 11.09 0.46
C VAL A 29 -1.09 9.73 0.35
N LEU A 30 -0.16 9.44 1.26
CA LEU A 30 0.60 8.20 1.29
C LEU A 30 0.23 7.37 2.52
N ILE A 31 0.32 6.06 2.39
CA ILE A 31 0.22 5.12 3.52
C ILE A 31 1.55 4.43 3.71
N GLU A 32 1.99 4.38 4.97
CA GLU A 32 3.15 3.59 5.37
C GLU A 32 2.72 2.29 6.04
N GLY A 33 3.19 1.16 5.49
CA GLY A 33 3.12 -0.16 6.09
C GLY A 33 4.47 -0.62 6.64
N LEU A 34 4.46 -1.35 7.75
CA LEU A 34 5.64 -1.96 8.37
C LEU A 34 5.57 -3.47 8.34
N SER A 35 6.71 -4.11 8.03
CA SER A 35 6.98 -5.54 8.15
C SER A 35 8.25 -5.77 8.96
N ASP A 36 8.55 -7.04 9.25
CA ASP A 36 9.83 -7.49 9.81
C ASP A 36 11.02 -7.24 8.86
N LEU A 37 10.78 -7.11 7.55
CA LEU A 37 11.81 -6.83 6.55
C LEU A 37 12.00 -5.34 6.23
N GLY A 38 11.07 -4.48 6.65
CA GLY A 38 11.17 -3.04 6.44
C GLY A 38 9.84 -2.33 6.18
N THR A 39 9.96 -1.13 5.60
CA THR A 39 8.86 -0.18 5.40
C THR A 39 8.45 -0.10 3.94
N SER A 40 7.14 -0.10 3.69
CA SER A 40 6.54 0.12 2.36
C SER A 40 5.72 1.41 2.37
N ILE A 41 5.92 2.28 1.38
CA ILE A 41 5.14 3.52 1.20
C ILE A 41 4.31 3.39 -0.07
N ILE A 42 3.03 3.75 0.02
CA ILE A 42 2.11 3.68 -1.12
C ILE A 42 1.43 5.02 -1.30
N ASP A 43 1.45 5.51 -2.53
CA ASP A 43 0.68 6.65 -2.97
C ASP A 43 -0.75 6.25 -3.32
N LEU A 44 -1.73 6.81 -2.61
CA LEU A 44 -3.14 6.52 -2.83
C LEU A 44 -3.66 7.06 -4.17
N LYS A 45 -3.03 8.08 -4.77
CA LYS A 45 -3.37 8.53 -6.13
C LYS A 45 -3.00 7.49 -7.18
N GLN A 46 -1.89 6.76 -7.00
CA GLN A 46 -1.50 5.70 -7.94
C GLN A 46 -2.48 4.51 -7.91
N LEU A 47 -3.16 4.30 -6.77
CA LEU A 47 -4.23 3.31 -6.67
C LEU A 47 -5.44 3.63 -7.56
N ASP A 48 -5.71 4.90 -7.89
CA ASP A 48 -6.78 5.28 -8.83
C ASP A 48 -6.52 4.79 -10.25
N LEU A 49 -5.25 4.61 -10.64
CA LEU A 49 -4.87 4.17 -11.98
C LEU A 49 -5.06 2.67 -12.19
N HIS A 50 -5.41 1.92 -11.14
CA HIS A 50 -5.60 0.48 -11.20
C HIS A 50 -7.09 0.12 -11.33
N GLU A 51 -7.42 -0.74 -12.30
CA GLU A 51 -8.78 -1.25 -12.50
C GLU A 51 -9.32 -2.02 -11.29
N ALA A 52 -8.44 -2.68 -10.53
CA ALA A 52 -8.78 -3.45 -9.32
C ALA A 52 -7.81 -3.12 -8.15
N PRO A 53 -7.99 -1.98 -7.46
CA PRO A 53 -7.08 -1.52 -6.42
C PRO A 53 -6.96 -2.48 -5.24
N GLU A 54 -8.06 -3.14 -4.86
CA GLU A 54 -8.07 -4.12 -3.77
C GLU A 54 -7.23 -5.36 -4.12
N GLU A 55 -7.33 -5.89 -5.34
CA GLU A 55 -6.52 -7.03 -5.78
C GLU A 55 -5.02 -6.71 -5.81
N PHE A 56 -4.66 -5.48 -6.18
CA PHE A 56 -3.29 -4.99 -6.09
C PHE A 56 -2.82 -4.92 -4.64
N LEU A 57 -3.62 -4.32 -3.76
CA LEU A 57 -3.29 -4.18 -2.35
C LEU A 57 -3.18 -5.54 -1.63
N LEU A 58 -3.98 -6.55 -2.02
CA LEU A 58 -3.89 -7.90 -1.47
C LEU A 58 -2.58 -8.63 -1.80
N LYS A 59 -1.82 -8.17 -2.80
CA LYS A 59 -0.47 -8.67 -3.08
C LYS A 59 0.57 -8.09 -2.13
N LEU A 60 0.27 -6.92 -1.55
CA LEU A 60 1.18 -6.18 -0.70
C LEU A 60 0.84 -6.39 0.77
N PHE A 61 -0.41 -6.26 1.18
CA PHE A 61 -0.85 -6.33 2.58
C PHE A 61 -1.71 -7.55 2.86
N ASP A 62 -1.84 -7.86 4.15
CA ASP A 62 -2.89 -8.77 4.59
C ASP A 62 -4.30 -8.24 4.24
N PRO A 63 -5.31 -9.13 4.16
CA PRO A 63 -6.64 -8.75 3.73
C PRO A 63 -7.35 -7.70 4.61
N ALA A 64 -7.01 -7.59 5.89
CA ALA A 64 -7.65 -6.60 6.76
C ALA A 64 -7.13 -5.20 6.41
N HIS A 65 -5.81 -5.04 6.27
CA HIS A 65 -5.21 -3.77 5.88
C HIS A 65 -5.53 -3.37 4.42
N ALA A 66 -5.50 -4.31 3.47
CA ALA A 66 -5.87 -4.02 2.08
C ALA A 66 -7.29 -3.41 1.97
N ARG A 67 -8.25 -3.97 2.71
CA ARG A 67 -9.63 -3.45 2.78
C ARG A 67 -9.72 -2.08 3.44
N LEU A 68 -8.96 -1.84 4.52
CA LEU A 68 -8.93 -0.54 5.19
C LEU A 68 -8.36 0.56 4.29
N ILE A 69 -7.24 0.29 3.59
CA ILE A 69 -6.64 1.20 2.63
C ILE A 69 -7.64 1.51 1.50
N CYS A 70 -8.23 0.48 0.90
CA CYS A 70 -9.19 0.64 -0.21
C CYS A 70 -10.43 1.44 0.26
N GLY A 71 -10.95 1.14 1.45
CA GLY A 71 -12.06 1.85 2.06
C GLY A 71 -11.76 3.32 2.35
N PHE A 72 -10.57 3.62 2.88
CA PHE A 72 -10.13 4.99 3.13
C PHE A 72 -10.02 5.79 1.82
N ARG A 73 -9.33 5.23 0.82
CA ARG A 73 -9.22 5.82 -0.53
C ARG A 73 -10.60 6.11 -1.11
N ASN A 74 -11.49 5.12 -1.15
CA ASN A 74 -12.81 5.27 -1.76
C ASN A 74 -13.68 6.34 -1.06
N ARG A 75 -13.51 6.51 0.25
CA ARG A 75 -14.29 7.46 1.04
C ARG A 75 -13.76 8.89 0.93
N TYR A 76 -12.44 9.07 0.92
CA TYR A 76 -11.84 10.40 1.10
C TYR A 76 -11.17 10.96 -0.15
N MET A 77 -10.60 10.14 -1.05
CA MET A 77 -9.89 10.66 -2.23
C MET A 77 -10.82 11.38 -3.22
N ARG A 78 -12.08 10.94 -3.37
CA ARG A 78 -13.08 11.63 -4.21
C ARG A 78 -13.47 13.02 -3.68
N LEU A 79 -13.11 13.37 -2.45
CA LEU A 79 -13.38 14.69 -1.87
C LEU A 79 -12.28 15.70 -2.20
N PHE A 80 -11.12 15.23 -2.66
CA PHE A 80 -9.94 16.05 -2.96
C PHE A 80 -9.61 16.12 -4.46
N SER A 81 -10.53 15.65 -5.32
CA SER A 81 -10.44 15.66 -6.79
C SER A 81 -11.28 16.76 -7.42
#